data_AF-A0A6V7X4E1-F1
#
_entry.id   AF-A0A6V7X4E1-F1
#
_cell.length_a   1.000
_cell.length_b   1.000
_cell.length_c   1.000
_cell.angle_alpha   90.00
_cell.angle_beta   90.00
_cell.angle_gamma   90.00
#
_symmetry.space_group_name_H-M   'P 1'
#
loop_
_entity.id
_entity.type
_entity.pdbx_description
1 polymer ?
#
loop_
_entity_poly.entity_id
_entity_poly.type
_entity_poly.pdbx_seq_one_letter_code
_entity_poly.pdbx_strand_id
1 'polypeptide(L)'
;MGLVQGCDKCKRQHNLAKCSDCSSTSLCNTETILPPPIKCFHLNSKFPQNLKINKTCHHVYDSCYIARDVFWRVEQNCGECPSKYQKCVKCNNNFL
;
A
#
# COMPACT_ATOMS: atom_id res chain seq x y z
N MET A 1 -12.33 3.07 3.17
CA MET A 1 -12.45 2.72 1.73
C MET A 1 -12.76 1.23 1.68
N GLY A 2 -13.88 0.84 1.08
CA GLY A 2 -14.26 -0.56 0.93
C GLY A 2 -13.58 -1.17 -0.30
N LEU A 3 -13.30 -2.47 -0.26
CA LEU A 3 -12.75 -3.21 -1.39
C LEU A 3 -13.92 -3.53 -2.34
N VAL A 4 -13.93 -2.92 -3.53
CA VAL A 4 -14.93 -3.21 -4.57
C VAL A 4 -14.32 -4.26 -5.49
N GLN A 5 -14.96 -5.42 -5.56
CA GLN A 5 -14.57 -6.52 -6.44
C GLN A 5 -15.50 -6.56 -7.66
N GLY A 6 -14.95 -6.88 -8.82
CA GLY A 6 -15.71 -7.04 -10.07
C GLY A 6 -14.97 -7.98 -11.02
N CYS A 7 -15.68 -8.49 -12.02
CA CYS A 7 -15.11 -9.38 -13.04
C CYS A 7 -15.17 -8.74 -14.43
N ASP A 8 -14.02 -8.63 -15.07
CA ASP A 8 -13.84 -8.30 -16.49
C ASP A 8 -12.40 -8.62 -16.89
N LYS A 9 -12.04 -8.49 -18.16
CA LYS A 9 -10.66 -8.64 -18.64
C LYS A 9 -9.78 -7.55 -18.03
N CYS A 10 -8.72 -7.93 -17.31
CA CYS A 10 -7.76 -7.00 -16.69
C CYS A 10 -7.26 -5.91 -17.66
N LYS A 11 -7.02 -6.29 -18.92
CA LYS A 11 -6.53 -5.37 -19.96
C LYS A 11 -7.52 -4.26 -20.35
N ARG A 12 -8.80 -4.36 -19.96
CA ARG A 12 -9.85 -3.39 -20.32
C ARG A 12 -10.14 -2.37 -19.22
N GLN A 13 -9.60 -2.56 -18.01
CA GLN A 13 -9.88 -1.67 -16.90
C GLN A 13 -8.62 -0.92 -16.46
N HIS A 14 -8.50 0.33 -16.90
CA HIS A 14 -7.38 1.20 -16.55
C HIS A 14 -7.41 1.72 -15.11
N ASN A 15 -8.55 1.58 -14.42
CA ASN A 15 -8.77 2.12 -13.07
C ASN A 15 -8.69 1.05 -11.97
N LEU A 16 -8.34 -0.21 -12.30
CA LEU A 16 -8.13 -1.26 -11.31
C LEU A 16 -6.74 -1.13 -10.71
N ALA A 17 -6.68 -1.00 -9.39
CA ALA A 17 -5.39 -0.98 -8.68
C ALA A 17 -4.69 -2.35 -8.69
N LYS A 18 -5.46 -3.45 -8.70
CA LYS A 18 -4.96 -4.81 -8.84
C LYS A 18 -5.92 -5.64 -9.67
N CYS A 19 -5.37 -6.51 -10.50
CA CYS A 19 -6.14 -7.46 -11.29
C CYS A 19 -5.42 -8.81 -11.33
N SER A 20 -6.19 -9.89 -11.38
CA SER A 20 -5.67 -11.26 -11.43
C SER A 20 -6.52 -12.05 -12.41
N ASP A 21 -5.86 -12.80 -13.30
CA ASP A 21 -6.54 -13.67 -14.25
C ASP A 21 -6.97 -14.96 -13.54
N CYS A 22 -8.23 -15.33 -13.69
CA CYS A 22 -8.79 -16.56 -13.13
C CYS A 22 -8.52 -17.72 -14.08
N SER A 23 -7.28 -18.17 -14.09
CA SER A 23 -6.77 -19.11 -15.10
C SER A 23 -7.42 -20.50 -15.06
N SER A 24 -8.10 -20.88 -13.96
CA SER A 24 -8.49 -22.29 -13.73
C SER A 24 -9.82 -22.53 -12.99
N THR A 25 -10.52 -21.50 -12.53
CA THR A 25 -11.76 -21.66 -11.73
C THR A 25 -12.83 -20.65 -12.13
N SER A 26 -14.08 -21.12 -12.22
CA SER A 26 -15.26 -20.28 -12.51
C SER A 26 -15.57 -19.29 -11.38
N LEU A 27 -15.13 -19.59 -10.15
CA LEU A 27 -15.24 -18.73 -8.97
C LEU A 27 -13.84 -18.53 -8.39
N CYS A 28 -13.33 -17.31 -8.54
CA CYS A 28 -11.97 -16.95 -8.16
C CYS A 28 -11.90 -15.66 -7.33
N ASN A 29 -13.04 -14.97 -7.15
CA ASN A 29 -13.16 -13.72 -6.39
C ASN A 29 -13.11 -13.97 -4.86
N THR A 30 -12.19 -14.83 -4.41
CA THR A 30 -11.94 -15.08 -3.00
C THR A 30 -11.04 -13.98 -2.43
N GLU A 31 -11.10 -13.75 -1.11
CA GLU A 31 -10.19 -12.79 -0.44
C GLU A 31 -8.71 -13.14 -0.64
N THR A 32 -8.42 -14.41 -0.91
CA THR A 32 -7.07 -14.96 -1.14
C THR A 32 -6.51 -14.67 -2.55
N ILE A 33 -7.31 -14.15 -3.49
CA ILE A 33 -6.82 -13.84 -4.84
C ILE A 33 -5.84 -12.66 -4.87
N LEU A 34 -5.95 -11.77 -3.88
CA LEU A 34 -5.02 -10.66 -3.73
C LEU A 34 -3.81 -11.12 -2.93
N PRO A 35 -2.59 -10.67 -3.30
CA PRO A 35 -1.41 -10.95 -2.48
C PRO A 35 -1.64 -10.43 -1.06
N PRO A 36 -1.04 -11.11 -0.06
CA PRO A 36 -1.16 -10.69 1.33
C PRO A 36 -0.71 -9.23 1.48
N PRO A 37 -1.37 -8.48 2.37
CA PRO A 37 -1.07 -7.06 2.54
C PRO A 37 0.32 -6.90 3.12
N ILE A 38 1.07 -5.93 2.59
CA ILE A 38 2.38 -5.57 3.14
C ILE A 38 2.23 -4.90 4.51
N LYS A 39 3.31 -4.92 5.30
CA LYS A 39 3.41 -4.19 6.56
C LYS A 39 4.40 -3.04 6.40
N CYS A 40 3.98 -1.83 6.73
CA CYS A 40 4.83 -0.64 6.70
C CYS A 40 5.00 -0.08 8.11
N PHE A 41 6.11 0.63 8.34
CA PHE A 41 6.24 1.45 9.54
C PHE A 41 5.33 2.67 9.45
N HIS A 42 4.69 2.99 10.57
CA HIS A 42 3.89 4.20 10.72
C HIS A 42 4.31 4.92 11.99
N LEU A 43 4.55 6.23 11.88
CA LEU A 43 4.79 7.09 13.03
C LEU A 43 3.45 7.50 13.64
N ASN A 44 3.23 7.19 14.91
CA ASN A 44 2.03 7.62 15.60
C ASN A 44 2.24 9.04 16.15
N SER A 45 1.50 10.02 15.61
CA SER A 45 1.57 11.42 16.03
C SER A 45 1.05 11.65 17.46
N LYS A 46 0.40 10.67 18.09
CA LYS A 46 -0.18 10.79 19.43
C LYS A 46 0.77 10.40 20.56
N PHE A 47 1.97 9.86 20.27
CA PHE A 47 2.94 9.49 21.30
C PHE A 47 4.26 10.24 21.10
N PRO A 48 4.79 10.92 22.15
CA PRO A 48 6.02 11.73 22.06
C PRO A 48 7.29 10.89 21.90
N GLN A 49 7.20 9.57 22.04
CA GLN A 49 8.26 8.65 21.70
C GLN A 49 7.88 8.02 20.37
N ASN A 50 8.73 8.19 19.36
CA ASN A 50 8.62 7.67 17.99
C ASN A 50 8.48 6.13 17.94
N LEU A 51 7.40 5.60 18.50
CA LEU A 51 7.08 4.19 18.46
C LEU A 51 6.75 3.88 17.01
N LYS A 52 7.69 3.22 16.34
CA LYS A 52 7.48 2.69 15.00
C LYS A 52 6.50 1.54 15.14
N ILE A 53 5.26 1.77 14.76
CA ILE A 53 4.23 0.73 14.79
C ILE A 53 4.21 0.08 13.42
N ASN A 54 4.20 -1.26 13.39
CA ASN A 54 3.94 -2.01 12.18
C ASN A 54 2.46 -1.89 11.83
N LYS A 55 2.15 -1.29 10.69
CA LYS A 55 0.80 -1.13 10.17
C LYS A 55 0.62 -2.01 8.94
N THR A 56 -0.37 -2.89 8.99
CA THR A 56 -0.82 -3.64 7.81
C THR A 56 -1.48 -2.68 6.83
N CYS A 57 -0.99 -2.65 5.59
CA CYS A 57 -1.52 -1.80 4.55
C CYS A 57 -2.75 -2.41 3.88
N HIS A 58 -3.58 -1.56 3.27
CA HIS A 58 -4.65 -2.07 2.41
C HIS A 58 -4.04 -2.79 1.20
N HIS A 59 -4.71 -3.85 0.71
CA HIS A 59 -4.22 -4.65 -0.43
C HIS A 59 -3.97 -3.85 -1.71
N VAL A 60 -4.48 -2.61 -1.81
CA VAL A 60 -4.21 -1.70 -2.94
C VAL A 60 -2.74 -1.27 -3.01
N TYR A 61 -2.05 -1.22 -1.86
CA TYR A 61 -0.66 -0.76 -1.79
C TYR A 61 0.30 -1.94 -1.94
N ASP A 62 1.40 -1.68 -2.63
CA ASP A 62 2.52 -2.58 -2.87
C ASP A 62 3.85 -2.02 -2.33
N SER A 63 3.83 -0.80 -1.78
CA SER A 63 5.01 -0.12 -1.24
C SER A 63 4.74 0.62 0.06
N CYS A 64 5.83 1.01 0.72
CA CYS A 64 5.85 1.99 1.80
C CYS A 64 6.58 3.25 1.34
N TYR A 65 6.35 4.38 1.99
CA TYR A 65 7.20 5.56 1.83
C TYR A 65 7.68 6.10 3.18
N ILE A 66 8.81 6.79 3.12
CA ILE A 66 9.36 7.62 4.18
C ILE A 66 9.62 9.00 3.59
N ALA A 67 9.01 10.03 4.15
CA ALA A 67 9.13 11.40 3.68
C ALA A 67 9.55 12.36 4.80
N ARG A 68 10.10 13.50 4.43
CA ARG A 68 10.28 14.66 5.31
C ARG A 68 9.55 15.87 4.76
N ASP A 69 8.79 16.54 5.63
CA ASP A 69 8.17 17.81 5.31
C ASP A 69 9.18 18.98 5.37
N VAL A 70 8.72 20.18 4.99
CA VAL A 70 9.55 21.41 5.02
C VAL A 70 9.99 21.82 6.43
N PHE A 71 9.38 21.26 7.47
CA PHE A 71 9.71 21.46 8.88
C PHE A 71 10.54 20.30 9.44
N TRP A 72 11.13 19.46 8.58
CA TRP A 72 11.94 18.29 8.94
C TRP A 72 11.20 17.20 9.72
N ARG A 73 9.87 17.22 9.74
CA ARG A 73 9.06 16.16 10.35
C ARG A 73 9.04 14.94 9.44
N VAL A 74 9.28 13.77 10.03
CA VAL A 74 9.26 12.50 9.30
C VAL A 74 7.83 11.98 9.21
N GLU A 75 7.43 11.55 8.02
CA GLU A 75 6.18 10.82 7.78
C GLU A 75 6.52 9.45 7.21
N GLN A 76 5.83 8.41 7.69
CA GLN A 76 5.96 7.03 7.20
C GLN A 76 4.56 6.44 7.02
N ASN A 77 4.27 5.88 5.85
CA ASN A 77 2.96 5.29 5.57
C ASN A 77 3.01 4.31 4.40
N CYS A 78 1.86 3.70 4.11
CA CYS A 78 1.64 2.85 2.93
C CYS A 78 1.51 3.70 1.67
N GLY A 79 2.05 3.19 0.56
CA GLY A 79 1.86 3.71 -0.79
C GLY A 79 3.05 4.45 -1.38
N GLU A 80 2.76 5.22 -2.43
CA GLU A 80 3.71 6.03 -3.17
C GLU A 80 4.08 7.31 -2.45
N CYS A 81 5.22 7.88 -2.82
CA CYS A 81 5.65 9.19 -2.36
C CYS A 81 4.68 10.30 -2.78
N PRO A 82 4.00 10.97 -1.82
CA PRO A 82 3.15 12.11 -2.16
C PRO A 82 3.95 13.27 -2.77
N SER A 83 3.44 13.89 -3.83
CA SER A 83 4.12 14.99 -4.55
C SER A 83 4.40 16.23 -3.68
N LYS A 84 3.73 16.36 -2.53
CA LYS A 84 3.98 17.44 -1.55
C LYS A 84 5.35 17.34 -0.87
N TYR A 85 6.01 16.18 -0.92
CA TYR A 85 7.30 15.96 -0.26
C TYR A 85 8.46 16.07 -1.23
N GLN A 86 9.34 17.05 -1.03
CA GLN A 86 10.59 17.18 -1.81
C GLN A 86 11.59 16.06 -1.51
N LYS A 87 11.60 15.54 -0.26
CA LYS A 87 12.48 14.46 0.18
C LYS A 87 11.63 13.27 0.60
N CYS A 88 11.39 12.36 -0.33
CA CYS A 88 10.65 11.13 -0.10
C CYS A 88 11.37 9.94 -0.72
N VAL A 89 11.38 8.83 0.01
CA VAL A 89 11.97 7.55 -0.42
C VAL A 89 10.88 6.49 -0.39
N LYS A 90 10.74 5.77 -1.51
CA LYS A 90 9.89 4.60 -1.63
C LYS A 90 10.67 3.35 -1.21
N CYS A 91 9.99 2.46 -0.49
CA CYS A 91 10.55 1.25 0.08
C CYS A 91 9.60 0.07 -0.24
N ASN A 92 10.10 -0.95 -0.94
CA ASN A 92 9.32 -2.16 -1.25
C ASN A 92 9.93 -3.33 -0.50
N ASN A 93 9.52 -3.58 0.75
CA ASN A 93 9.76 -4.75 1.62
C ASN A 93 11.09 -5.54 1.58
N ASN A 94 12.10 -5.09 0.85
CA ASN A 94 13.42 -5.69 0.76
C ASN A 94 14.40 -4.76 1.47
N PHE A 95 14.19 -4.60 2.77
CA PHE A 95 15.32 -4.35 3.66
C PHE A 95 15.68 -5.71 4.26
N LEU A 96 16.92 -6.13 3.98
CA LEU A 96 17.61 -7.32 4.48
C LEU A 96 17.11 -7.86 5.82
#